data_AF-Q0P924-F1
#
_entry.id   AF-Q0P924-F1
#
_cell.length_a   1.000
_cell.length_b   1.000
_cell.length_c   1.000
_cell.angle_alpha   90.00
_cell.angle_beta   90.00
_cell.angle_gamma   90.00
#
_symmetry.space_group_name_H-M   'P 1'
#
loop_
_entity.id
_entity.type
_entity.pdbx_description
1 polymer ?
#
loop_
_entity_poly.entity_id
_entity_poly.type
_entity_poly.pdbx_seq_one_letter_code
_entity_poly.pdbx_strand_id
1 'polypeptide(L)'
;MTKNEEKALRVKYLRNLEKFFNGAISALKKEDFDKTKFEERMLKNAKFFEKNPAVNLNSTYAKNLEFFVNACLDFSKEKSELLNLANALDKQKKQGEKKEKHKNYLKDYE
;
A
#
# COMPACT_ATOMS: atom_id res chain seq x y z
N MET A 1 10.82 -12.79 -20.42
CA MET A 1 10.34 -11.46 -20.01
C MET A 1 11.49 -10.48 -20.13
N THR A 2 11.26 -9.32 -20.73
CA THR A 2 12.28 -8.27 -20.85
C THR A 2 12.37 -7.45 -19.55
N LYS A 3 13.50 -6.79 -19.30
CA LYS A 3 13.67 -5.88 -18.14
C LYS A 3 12.58 -4.78 -18.11
N ASN A 4 12.12 -4.34 -19.28
CA ASN A 4 11.07 -3.33 -19.39
C ASN A 4 9.69 -3.89 -19.01
N GLU A 5 9.39 -5.14 -19.39
CA GLU A 5 8.16 -5.82 -18.98
C GLU A 5 8.12 -6.06 -17.46
N GLU A 6 9.22 -6.52 -16.86
CA GLU A 6 9.36 -6.66 -15.40
C GLU A 6 9.10 -5.34 -14.68
N LYS A 7 9.67 -4.24 -15.18
CA LYS A 7 9.46 -2.90 -14.62
C LYS A 7 8.00 -2.48 -14.75
N ALA A 8 7.37 -2.71 -15.90
CA ALA A 8 5.97 -2.39 -16.13
C ALA A 8 5.04 -3.16 -15.20
N LEU A 9 5.28 -4.47 -15.02
CA LEU A 9 4.53 -5.30 -14.08
C LEU A 9 4.70 -4.83 -12.63
N ARG A 10 5.92 -4.48 -12.22
CA ARG A 10 6.19 -3.91 -10.88
C ARG A 10 5.46 -2.60 -10.63
N VAL A 11 5.45 -1.71 -11.62
CA VAL A 11 4.71 -0.44 -11.51
C VAL A 11 3.20 -0.68 -11.41
N LYS A 12 2.65 -1.61 -12.21
CA LYS A 12 1.22 -1.98 -12.14
C LYS A 12 0.86 -2.59 -10.79
N TYR A 13 1.66 -3.53 -10.29
CA TYR A 13 1.44 -4.16 -9.00
C TYR A 13 1.49 -3.14 -7.85
N LEU A 14 2.50 -2.27 -7.83
CA LEU A 14 2.60 -1.20 -6.83
C LEU A 14 1.39 -0.26 -6.85
N ARG A 15 0.91 0.15 -8.04
CA ARG A 15 -0.30 0.97 -8.16
C ARG A 15 -1.55 0.27 -7.60
N ASN A 16 -1.68 -1.04 -7.82
CA ASN A 16 -2.80 -1.82 -7.28
C ASN A 16 -2.73 -1.92 -5.75
N LEU A 17 -1.53 -2.13 -5.19
CA LEU A 17 -1.30 -2.11 -3.75
C LEU A 17 -1.68 -0.75 -3.14
N GLU A 18 -1.26 0.37 -3.75
CA GLU A 18 -1.60 1.72 -3.27
C GLU A 18 -3.11 1.99 -3.35
N LYS A 19 -3.75 1.56 -4.44
CA LYS A 19 -5.20 1.67 -4.61
C LYS A 19 -5.95 0.88 -3.55
N PHE A 20 -5.52 -0.36 -3.26
CA PHE A 20 -6.08 -1.18 -2.20
C PHE A 20 -5.90 -0.48 -0.84
N PHE A 21 -4.68 -0.05 -0.53
CA PHE A 21 -4.34 0.64 0.71
C PHE A 21 -5.23 1.85 0.98
N ASN A 22 -5.40 2.72 -0.01
CA ASN A 22 -6.27 3.90 0.10
C ASN A 22 -7.73 3.52 0.37
N GLY A 23 -8.22 2.46 -0.27
CA GLY A 23 -9.56 1.93 -0.03
C GLY A 23 -9.73 1.35 1.38
N ALA A 24 -8.73 0.60 1.85
CA ALA A 24 -8.70 -0.04 3.16
C ALA A 24 -8.61 0.99 4.29
N ILE A 25 -7.67 1.94 4.21
CA ILE A 25 -7.50 2.97 5.24
C ILE A 25 -8.75 3.85 5.37
N SER A 26 -9.39 4.19 4.24
CA SER A 26 -10.65 4.92 4.22
C SER A 26 -11.77 4.14 4.92
N ALA A 27 -11.80 2.82 4.76
CA ALA A 27 -12.79 1.96 5.42
C ALA A 27 -12.50 1.78 6.91
N LEU A 28 -11.23 1.57 7.30
CA LEU A 28 -10.81 1.40 8.70
C LEU A 28 -11.07 2.64 9.55
N LYS A 29 -10.92 3.84 8.96
CA LYS A 29 -11.08 5.13 9.66
C LYS A 29 -12.53 5.61 9.74
N LYS A 30 -13.50 4.85 9.24
CA LYS A 30 -14.92 5.19 9.41
C LYS A 30 -15.33 5.12 10.89
N GLU A 31 -16.20 6.04 11.29
CA GLU A 31 -16.82 6.08 12.62
C GLU A 31 -17.73 4.86 12.82
N ASP A 32 -18.52 4.51 11.80
CA ASP A 32 -19.42 3.35 11.72
C ASP A 32 -18.70 2.09 11.22
N PHE A 33 -17.47 1.83 11.68
CA PHE A 33 -16.70 0.68 11.21
C PHE A 33 -17.45 -0.63 11.43
N ASP A 34 -17.67 -1.34 10.33
CA ASP A 34 -18.37 -2.61 10.26
C ASP A 34 -17.42 -3.66 9.69
N LYS A 35 -17.05 -4.65 10.51
CA LYS A 35 -16.05 -5.67 10.15
C LYS A 35 -16.49 -6.48 8.93
N THR A 36 -17.75 -6.88 8.85
CA THR A 36 -18.27 -7.67 7.73
C THR A 36 -18.22 -6.86 6.42
N LYS A 37 -18.68 -5.61 6.43
CA LYS A 37 -18.58 -4.73 5.24
C LYS A 37 -17.14 -4.44 4.85
N PHE A 38 -16.24 -4.35 5.83
CA PHE A 38 -14.82 -4.18 5.59
C PHE A 38 -14.24 -5.39 4.84
N GLU A 39 -14.50 -6.60 5.33
CA GLU A 39 -14.04 -7.86 4.72
C GLU A 39 -14.56 -8.02 3.29
N GLU A 40 -15.86 -7.80 3.05
CA GLU A 40 -16.46 -7.81 1.71
C GLU A 40 -15.75 -6.84 0.76
N ARG A 41 -15.44 -5.62 1.26
CA ARG A 41 -14.72 -4.62 0.49
C ARG A 41 -13.28 -5.04 0.21
N MET A 42 -12.60 -5.70 1.14
CA MET A 42 -11.23 -6.18 0.96
C MET A 42 -11.18 -7.30 -0.09
N LEU A 43 -12.12 -8.24 -0.05
CA LEU A 43 -12.28 -9.27 -1.07
C LEU A 43 -12.55 -8.66 -2.46
N LYS A 44 -13.42 -7.64 -2.53
CA LYS A 44 -13.67 -6.93 -3.79
C LYS A 44 -12.42 -6.22 -4.31
N ASN A 45 -11.63 -5.61 -3.44
CA ASN A 45 -10.38 -4.94 -3.82
C ASN A 45 -9.27 -5.93 -4.19
N ALA A 46 -9.26 -7.14 -3.62
CA ALA A 46 -8.28 -8.18 -3.94
C ALA A 46 -8.31 -8.58 -5.44
N LYS A 47 -9.46 -8.37 -6.10
CA LYS A 47 -9.62 -8.58 -7.54
C LYS A 47 -8.65 -7.75 -8.41
N PHE A 48 -8.05 -6.68 -7.87
CA PHE A 48 -7.01 -5.91 -8.58
C PHE A 48 -5.78 -6.77 -8.91
N PHE A 49 -5.52 -7.82 -8.11
CA PHE A 49 -4.35 -8.67 -8.23
C PHE A 49 -4.57 -9.90 -9.13
N GLU A 50 -5.82 -10.24 -9.49
CA GLU A 50 -6.13 -11.38 -10.37
C GLU A 50 -5.40 -11.31 -11.73
N LYS A 51 -5.30 -10.10 -12.29
CA LYS A 51 -4.63 -9.86 -13.58
C LYS A 51 -3.18 -9.37 -13.46
N ASN A 52 -2.72 -9.11 -12.24
CA ASN A 52 -1.40 -8.54 -11.97
C ASN A 52 -0.80 -9.31 -10.79
N PRO A 53 -0.14 -10.46 -11.06
CA PRO A 53 0.38 -11.31 -10.01
C PRO A 53 1.42 -10.58 -9.17
N ALA A 54 1.63 -11.08 -7.95
CA ALA A 54 2.68 -10.57 -7.08
C ALA A 54 4.04 -10.63 -7.77
N VAL A 55 4.82 -9.56 -7.63
CA VAL A 55 6.18 -9.47 -8.17
C VAL A 55 7.14 -9.03 -7.09
N ASN A 56 8.42 -9.33 -7.26
CA ASN A 56 9.45 -8.92 -6.33
C ASN A 56 9.51 -7.39 -6.17
N LEU A 57 9.29 -6.95 -4.93
CA LEU A 57 9.32 -5.57 -4.50
C LEU A 57 10.69 -5.25 -3.86
N ASN A 58 11.32 -4.18 -4.33
CA ASN A 58 12.68 -3.83 -3.90
C ASN A 58 12.69 -2.82 -2.75
N SER A 59 11.68 -1.97 -2.65
CA SER A 59 11.62 -0.94 -1.60
C SER A 59 10.94 -1.47 -0.35
N THR A 60 11.45 -1.06 0.81
CA THR A 60 10.83 -1.35 2.11
C THR A 60 9.37 -0.88 2.15
N TYR A 61 9.05 0.24 1.50
CA TYR A 61 7.68 0.77 1.45
C TYR A 61 6.75 -0.19 0.71
N ALA A 62 7.15 -0.64 -0.47
CA ALA A 62 6.33 -1.54 -1.26
C ALA A 62 6.12 -2.88 -0.54
N LYS A 63 7.17 -3.43 0.10
CA LYS A 63 7.05 -4.64 0.92
C LYS A 63 6.08 -4.47 2.09
N ASN A 64 6.17 -3.36 2.82
CA ASN A 64 5.25 -3.07 3.92
C ASN A 64 3.81 -2.84 3.42
N LEU A 65 3.65 -2.29 2.22
CA LEU A 65 2.35 -2.08 1.59
C LEU A 65 1.71 -3.42 1.23
N GLU A 66 2.46 -4.34 0.64
CA GLU A 66 2.03 -5.72 0.39
C GLU A 66 1.68 -6.45 1.70
N PHE A 67 2.51 -6.31 2.73
CA PHE A 67 2.24 -6.88 4.05
C PHE A 67 0.91 -6.38 4.63
N PHE A 68 0.63 -5.07 4.54
CA PHE A 68 -0.64 -4.51 4.98
C PHE A 68 -1.84 -5.04 4.18
N VAL A 69 -1.71 -5.17 2.86
CA VAL A 69 -2.76 -5.76 2.01
C VAL A 69 -3.05 -7.20 2.46
N ASN A 70 -2.02 -8.01 2.67
CA ASN A 70 -2.17 -9.38 3.17
C ASN A 70 -2.81 -9.41 4.56
N ALA A 71 -2.42 -8.50 5.46
CA ALA A 71 -3.05 -8.39 6.77
C ALA A 71 -4.54 -8.00 6.69
N CYS A 72 -4.94 -7.15 5.73
CA CYS A 72 -6.35 -6.83 5.50
C CYS A 72 -7.18 -8.00 4.95
N LEU A 73 -6.51 -8.99 4.33
CA LEU A 73 -7.13 -10.21 3.83
C LEU A 73 -7.05 -11.37 4.85
N ASP A 74 -6.33 -11.17 5.95
CA ASP A 74 -6.34 -12.06 7.10
C ASP A 74 -7.42 -11.59 8.09
N PHE A 75 -8.60 -12.21 8.01
CA PHE A 75 -9.77 -11.83 8.81
C PHE A 75 -9.64 -12.16 10.31
N SER A 76 -8.54 -12.81 10.72
CA SER A 76 -8.17 -12.93 12.13
C SER A 76 -7.62 -11.64 12.73
N LYS A 77 -7.23 -10.67 11.88
CA LYS A 77 -6.66 -9.39 12.33
C LYS A 77 -7.71 -8.44 12.86
N GLU A 78 -7.36 -7.81 13.99
CA GLU A 78 -8.20 -6.79 14.60
C GLU A 78 -8.03 -5.42 13.94
N LYS A 79 -9.09 -4.59 14.03
CA LYS A 79 -9.09 -3.23 13.48
C LYS A 79 -7.89 -2.41 13.95
N SER A 80 -7.51 -2.54 15.23
CA SER A 80 -6.40 -1.81 15.84
C SER A 80 -5.05 -2.22 15.26
N GLU A 81 -4.82 -3.50 15.00
CA GLU A 81 -3.61 -4.00 14.33
C GLU A 81 -3.49 -3.39 12.92
N LEU A 82 -4.59 -3.43 12.15
CA LEU A 82 -4.62 -2.87 10.79
C LEU A 82 -4.38 -1.36 10.79
N LEU A 83 -5.00 -0.62 11.72
CA LEU A 83 -4.76 0.82 11.87
C LEU A 83 -3.31 1.14 12.22
N ASN A 84 -2.67 0.34 13.08
CA ASN A 84 -1.26 0.53 13.43
C ASN A 84 -0.34 0.35 12.21
N LEU A 85 -0.59 -0.69 11.41
CA LEU A 85 0.14 -0.91 10.16
C LEU A 85 -0.08 0.23 9.16
N ALA A 86 -1.33 0.70 9.02
CA ALA A 86 -1.65 1.81 8.13
C ALA A 86 -0.95 3.11 8.54
N ASN A 87 -0.93 3.41 9.85
CA ASN A 87 -0.25 4.59 10.39
C ASN A 87 1.27 4.51 10.21
N ALA A 88 1.87 3.31 10.37
CA ALA A 88 3.29 3.09 10.11
C ALA A 88 3.64 3.34 8.63
N LEU A 89 2.78 2.87 7.70
CA LEU A 89 2.92 3.14 6.27
C LEU A 89 2.82 4.63 5.92
N ASP A 90 1.82 5.33 6.47
CA ASP A 90 1.65 6.77 6.29
C ASP A 90 2.89 7.55 6.78
N LYS A 91 3.45 7.16 7.94
CA LYS A 91 4.67 7.75 8.49
C LYS A 91 5.87 7.50 7.58
N GLN A 92 6.05 6.28 7.09
CA GLN A 92 7.14 5.92 6.20
C GLN A 92 7.08 6.70 4.88
N LYS A 93 5.89 6.85 4.29
CA LYS A 93 5.67 7.63 3.07
C LYS A 93 6.10 9.08 3.26
N LYS A 94 5.63 9.73 4.34
CA LYS A 94 5.99 11.12 4.69
C LYS A 94 7.49 11.29 4.94
N GLN A 95 8.17 10.31 5.55
CA GLN A 95 9.62 10.37 5.76
C GLN A 95 10.41 10.31 4.45
N GLY A 96 9.97 9.49 3.48
CA GLY A 96 10.56 9.45 2.14
C GLY A 96 10.46 10.79 1.42
N GLU A 97 9.29 11.43 1.47
CA GLU A 97 9.05 12.74 0.85
C GLU A 97 9.92 13.86 1.44
N LYS A 98 10.09 13.89 2.77
CA LYS A 98 10.95 14.89 3.43
C LYS A 98 12.41 14.79 2.97
N LYS A 99 12.95 13.56 2.83
CA LYS A 99 14.33 13.34 2.37
C LYS A 99 14.55 13.84 0.95
N GLU A 100 13.56 13.71 0.07
CA GLU A 100 13.65 14.17 -1.32
C GLU A 100 13.62 15.70 -1.42
N LYS A 101 12.79 16.38 -0.60
CA LYS A 101 12.73 17.86 -0.56
C LYS A 101 14.07 18.51 -0.21
N HIS A 102 14.83 17.92 0.71
CA HIS A 102 16.16 18.45 1.07
C HIS A 102 17.19 18.29 -0.06
N LYS A 103 17.05 17.29 -0.95
CA LYS A 103 17.92 17.16 -2.11
C LYS A 103 17.63 18.20 -3.19
N ASN A 104 16.36 18.54 -3.39
CA ASN A 104 15.97 19.55 -4.38
C ASN A 104 16.39 20.95 -3.95
N TYR A 105 16.33 21.27 -2.65
CA TYR A 105 16.82 22.58 -2.16
C TYR A 105 18.28 22.85 -2.54
N LEU A 106 19.15 21.83 -2.55
CA LEU A 106 20.55 21.99 -2.96
C LEU A 106 20.72 22.25 -4.46
N LYS A 107 19.79 21.80 -5.30
CA LYS A 107 19.84 22.04 -6.75
C LYS A 107 19.41 23.45 -7.15
N ASP A 108 18.57 24.10 -6.35
CA ASP A 108 18.12 25.47 -6.65
C ASP A 108 19.21 26.54 -6.37
N TYR A 109 20.36 26.13 -5.82
CA TYR A 109 21.50 26.99 -5.50
C TYR A 109 22.75 26.76 -6.38
N GLU A 110 22.67 25.90 -7.40
CA GLU A 110 23.70 25.71 -8.43
C GLU A 110 23.28 26.40 -9.74
#